data_AF-A0A973W6D3-F1
#
_entry.id   AF-A0A973W6D3-F1
#
_cell.length_a   1.000
_cell.length_b   1.000
_cell.length_c   1.000
_cell.angle_alpha   90.00
_cell.angle_beta   90.00
_cell.angle_gamma   90.00
#
_symmetry.space_group_name_H-M   'P 1'
#
loop_
_entity.id
_entity.type
_entity.pdbx_description
1 polymer ?
#
loop_
_entity_poly.entity_id
_entity_poly.type
_entity_poly.pdbx_seq_one_letter_code
_entity_poly.pdbx_strand_id
1 'polypeptide(L)'
;MRTKSAVVVFVSSFFIGACGPALAAGDSPGPKKDAAGDLALIDTVVVIYAENRSFDNLYGRFPGANGVAKASASTRIQRDRDGKPFRELPPIWEGLTAKGVTPPITQAETEHLPNRPFYADDPKGFKLSYGTITRDLWHRFYQNQMQINGGRNDKFVAHADSGALVMSLWDGSKLAMWKLAEKYVLADNFFMGAFGGSFLNHQWLVCACVPYYPRADTNPAKPSISVVERDGVTLTQAANSPISAMDGIPKYAGDGNLTPDFYAVNTMQPPYQPSGNDPAKDGDKAYADPKNATTLVPQIEPTIGDLLSLKHVTWAWYGGAWQDVLDHGNKSPVPNFQYHHQPLNYYASFAPGTAARAEHLLDGGLAGKEFIKAIDDGKLPQVSFYKPQGDLNEHSGYADIQAGDSHIADVVAHLEKSPQWPHMLVVITHDENGGLWDHVAPPKGDRWGPGSRIPAIIVSPYARRGYVDHTPMDTTSILRFITRRFELPTLHGITVRDAAIAAHGQKPLGDLTSALVLKGK
;
A
#
# COMPACT_ATOMS: atom_id res chain seq x y z
N MET A 1 -32.33 54.20 -3.66
CA MET A 1 -33.40 54.15 -4.66
C MET A 1 -32.77 54.26 -6.04
N ARG A 2 -32.96 53.23 -6.87
CA ARG A 2 -32.78 53.15 -8.33
C ARG A 2 -31.38 53.26 -8.98
N THR A 3 -31.06 52.10 -9.60
CA THR A 3 -30.73 51.86 -11.04
C THR A 3 -29.29 51.77 -11.51
N LYS A 4 -28.89 50.50 -11.76
CA LYS A 4 -28.29 49.90 -12.97
C LYS A 4 -27.54 50.83 -13.93
N SER A 5 -26.34 50.42 -14.35
CA SER A 5 -26.02 50.20 -15.78
C SER A 5 -24.76 49.35 -15.96
N ALA A 6 -24.85 48.47 -16.96
CA ALA A 6 -23.80 47.59 -17.46
C ALA A 6 -22.79 48.36 -18.31
N VAL A 7 -21.58 47.81 -18.45
CA VAL A 7 -20.66 48.19 -19.53
C VAL A 7 -20.20 46.93 -20.24
N VAL A 8 -20.47 46.93 -21.55
CA VAL A 8 -20.06 45.96 -22.56
C VAL A 8 -18.72 46.39 -23.14
N VAL A 9 -17.89 45.38 -23.42
CA VAL A 9 -16.56 45.39 -24.06
C VAL A 9 -16.61 45.92 -25.49
N PHE A 10 -15.59 46.65 -25.94
CA PHE A 10 -15.08 46.51 -27.31
C PHE A 10 -13.58 46.81 -27.44
N VAL A 11 -13.00 46.04 -28.36
CA VAL A 11 -11.60 45.76 -28.72
C VAL A 11 -10.95 46.90 -29.51
N SER A 12 -9.63 47.04 -29.43
CA SER A 12 -8.84 47.38 -30.63
C SER A 12 -7.43 46.80 -30.55
N SER A 13 -7.06 46.12 -31.64
CA SER A 13 -5.79 45.44 -31.88
C SER A 13 -4.81 46.37 -32.59
N PHE A 14 -3.51 46.14 -32.42
CA PHE A 14 -2.51 46.51 -33.43
C PHE A 14 -1.49 45.38 -33.60
N PHE A 15 -1.40 44.88 -34.83
CA PHE A 15 -0.38 43.97 -35.34
C PHE A 15 0.72 44.78 -36.01
N ILE A 16 1.99 44.41 -35.79
CA ILE A 16 3.05 44.51 -36.80
C ILE A 16 3.85 43.21 -36.74
N GLY A 17 3.88 42.50 -37.86
CA GLY A 17 4.66 41.28 -38.05
C GLY A 17 6.05 41.56 -38.65
N ALA A 18 6.96 40.63 -38.40
CA ALA A 18 8.13 40.40 -39.24
C ALA A 18 8.30 38.88 -39.39
N CYS A 19 8.37 38.44 -40.64
CA CYS A 19 8.41 37.05 -41.07
C CYS A 19 9.86 36.56 -41.08
N GLY A 20 10.12 35.39 -40.47
CA GLY A 20 11.37 34.62 -40.55
C GLY A 20 11.04 33.14 -40.77
N PRO A 21 11.89 32.37 -41.45
CA PRO A 21 11.48 31.14 -42.13
C PRO A 21 11.07 30.05 -41.14
N ALA A 22 9.96 29.38 -41.46
CA ALA A 22 9.47 28.21 -40.77
C ALA A 22 10.53 27.09 -40.83
N LEU A 23 11.18 26.84 -39.69
CA LEU A 23 11.80 25.53 -39.45
C LEU A 23 10.64 24.56 -39.27
N ALA A 24 10.48 23.66 -40.25
CA ALA A 24 9.64 22.50 -40.13
C ALA A 24 10.02 21.78 -38.83
N ALA A 25 9.09 21.76 -37.87
CA ALA A 25 9.18 20.88 -36.72
C ALA A 25 9.19 19.46 -37.28
N GLY A 26 10.37 18.85 -37.29
CA GLY A 26 10.49 17.43 -37.56
C GLY A 26 9.65 16.69 -36.54
N ASP A 27 8.76 15.83 -37.03
CA ASP A 27 8.11 14.78 -36.27
C ASP A 27 9.17 14.10 -35.40
N SER A 28 9.19 14.45 -34.12
CA SER A 28 9.87 13.62 -33.14
C SER A 28 9.08 12.31 -33.14
N PRO A 29 9.73 11.17 -33.40
CA PRO A 29 9.02 9.91 -33.31
C PRO A 29 8.55 9.82 -31.87
N GLY A 30 7.22 9.82 -31.69
CA GLY A 30 6.61 9.45 -30.42
C GLY A 30 7.23 8.13 -29.94
N PRO A 31 7.19 7.84 -28.63
CA PRO A 31 7.72 6.60 -28.10
C PRO A 31 7.18 5.47 -28.98
N LYS A 32 8.11 4.72 -29.59
CA LYS A 32 7.76 3.54 -30.37
C LYS A 32 6.75 2.77 -29.51
N LYS A 33 5.62 2.37 -30.10
CA LYS A 33 4.79 1.31 -29.54
C LYS A 33 5.73 0.10 -29.39
N ASP A 34 6.42 0.02 -28.26
CA ASP A 34 7.17 -1.15 -27.90
C ASP A 34 6.17 -2.29 -27.99
N ALA A 35 6.61 -3.37 -28.64
CA ALA A 35 5.77 -4.49 -29.03
C ALA A 35 5.14 -5.13 -27.79
N ALA A 36 4.05 -4.52 -27.29
CA ALA A 36 3.15 -5.10 -26.34
C ALA A 36 2.68 -6.39 -27.02
N GLY A 37 3.15 -7.52 -26.51
CA GLY A 37 2.49 -8.76 -26.83
C GLY A 37 1.01 -8.63 -26.47
N ASP A 38 0.18 -9.45 -27.09
CA ASP A 38 -1.26 -9.26 -27.03
C ASP A 38 -1.75 -9.42 -25.58
N LEU A 39 -2.04 -8.31 -24.90
CA LEU A 39 -2.58 -8.33 -23.54
C LEU A 39 -3.90 -9.08 -23.51
N ALA A 40 -4.61 -9.19 -24.65
CA ALA A 40 -5.83 -9.99 -24.76
C ALA A 40 -5.63 -11.48 -24.42
N LEU A 41 -4.39 -11.98 -24.37
CA LEU A 41 -4.08 -13.32 -23.87
C LEU A 41 -4.38 -13.53 -22.37
N ILE A 42 -4.62 -12.46 -21.60
CA ILE A 42 -4.89 -12.50 -20.17
C ILE A 42 -6.37 -12.20 -19.91
N ASP A 43 -7.26 -13.17 -19.77
CA ASP A 43 -8.69 -12.93 -19.52
C ASP A 43 -9.01 -12.64 -18.06
N THR A 44 -8.20 -13.16 -17.14
CA THR A 44 -8.43 -13.08 -15.69
C THR A 44 -7.22 -12.45 -14.99
N VAL A 45 -7.45 -11.39 -14.23
CA VAL A 45 -6.46 -10.76 -13.35
C VAL A 45 -6.88 -10.96 -11.90
N VAL A 46 -5.98 -11.51 -11.09
CA VAL A 46 -6.18 -11.70 -9.66
C VAL A 46 -5.14 -10.91 -8.89
N VAL A 47 -5.56 -10.10 -7.94
CA VAL A 47 -4.69 -9.31 -7.06
C VAL A 47 -4.88 -9.80 -5.63
N ILE A 48 -3.83 -10.37 -5.04
CA ILE A 48 -3.80 -10.81 -3.64
C ILE A 48 -2.98 -9.79 -2.85
N TYR A 49 -3.59 -9.19 -1.83
CA TYR A 49 -3.05 -8.03 -1.12
C TYR A 49 -2.80 -8.35 0.37
N ALA A 50 -1.57 -8.67 0.75
CA ALA A 50 -1.15 -8.99 2.12
C ALA A 50 -0.92 -7.74 3.00
N GLU A 51 -0.43 -7.91 4.23
CA GLU A 51 -0.08 -6.91 5.25
C GLU A 51 1.26 -7.26 5.92
N ASN A 52 1.80 -6.33 6.71
CA ASN A 52 2.71 -5.40 6.09
C ASN A 52 4.16 -5.87 6.16
N ARG A 53 4.88 -5.75 5.05
CA ARG A 53 6.26 -6.21 4.93
C ARG A 53 7.02 -5.29 3.98
N SER A 54 8.19 -4.84 4.41
CA SER A 54 9.16 -4.27 3.48
C SER A 54 9.78 -5.38 2.63
N PHE A 55 10.30 -5.04 1.44
CA PHE A 55 10.94 -6.04 0.58
C PHE A 55 12.13 -6.70 1.29
N ASP A 56 13.04 -5.91 1.86
CA ASP A 56 14.21 -6.43 2.55
C ASP A 56 13.86 -7.32 3.75
N ASN A 57 12.72 -7.07 4.43
CA ASN A 57 12.32 -7.85 5.60
C ASN A 57 12.16 -9.34 5.30
N LEU A 58 11.59 -9.71 4.14
CA LEU A 58 11.37 -11.11 3.77
C LEU A 58 12.26 -11.59 2.61
N TYR A 59 12.52 -10.73 1.63
CA TYR A 59 13.16 -11.09 0.35
C TYR A 59 14.56 -10.50 0.19
N GLY A 60 15.10 -9.85 1.23
CA GLY A 60 16.42 -9.22 1.21
C GLY A 60 17.61 -10.16 0.92
N ARG A 61 17.42 -11.49 1.05
CA ARG A 61 18.41 -12.51 0.68
C ARG A 61 18.11 -13.24 -0.63
N PHE A 62 17.06 -12.86 -1.34
CA PHE A 62 16.62 -13.60 -2.53
C PHE A 62 17.71 -13.55 -3.62
N PRO A 63 18.14 -14.69 -4.19
CA PRO A 63 19.18 -14.71 -5.22
C PRO A 63 18.85 -13.83 -6.42
N GLY A 64 19.78 -12.95 -6.81
CA GLY A 64 19.61 -12.01 -7.93
C GLY A 64 18.93 -10.68 -7.55
N ALA A 65 18.13 -10.65 -6.49
CA ALA A 65 17.45 -9.45 -6.04
C ALA A 65 18.41 -8.34 -5.63
N ASN A 66 17.97 -7.10 -5.79
CA ASN A 66 18.48 -5.93 -5.12
C ASN A 66 18.13 -5.99 -3.63
N GLY A 67 18.70 -6.97 -2.93
CA GLY A 67 18.47 -7.19 -1.50
C GLY A 67 19.56 -6.59 -0.63
N VAL A 68 19.46 -6.83 0.69
CA VAL A 68 20.32 -6.28 1.76
C VAL A 68 21.82 -6.43 1.48
N ALA A 69 22.25 -7.48 0.76
CA ALA A 69 23.65 -7.66 0.39
C ALA A 69 24.18 -6.56 -0.55
N LYS A 70 23.31 -5.93 -1.35
CA LYS A 70 23.64 -4.79 -2.22
C LYS A 70 23.49 -3.44 -1.50
N ALA A 71 22.98 -3.42 -0.27
CA ALA A 71 22.82 -2.20 0.51
C ALA A 71 24.18 -1.56 0.84
N SER A 72 24.31 -0.28 0.51
CA SER A 72 25.47 0.52 0.90
C SER A 72 25.67 0.53 2.42
N ALA A 73 26.88 0.83 2.88
CA ALA A 73 27.10 1.05 4.31
C ALA A 73 26.21 2.20 4.83
N SER A 74 26.07 3.28 4.05
CA SER A 74 25.30 4.47 4.44
C SER A 74 23.82 4.22 4.66
N THR A 75 23.18 3.33 3.89
CA THR A 75 21.75 3.01 4.06
C THR A 75 21.50 2.04 5.22
N ARG A 76 22.48 1.19 5.55
CA ARG A 76 22.38 0.24 6.67
C ARG A 76 22.61 0.90 8.03
N ILE A 77 23.34 2.00 8.08
CA ILE A 77 23.59 2.78 9.29
C ILE A 77 22.41 3.72 9.52
N GLN A 78 21.76 3.58 10.68
CA GLN A 78 20.72 4.49 11.12
C GLN A 78 21.31 5.68 11.87
N ARG A 79 20.63 6.82 11.75
CA ARG A 79 20.97 8.09 12.37
C ARG A 79 19.87 8.52 13.30
N ASP A 80 20.26 9.21 14.35
CA ASP A 80 19.34 9.76 15.32
C ASP A 80 18.66 11.04 14.79
N ARG A 81 17.77 11.60 15.60
CA ARG A 81 17.01 12.83 15.34
C ARG A 81 17.94 14.02 15.08
N ASP A 82 19.11 14.05 15.74
CA ASP A 82 20.16 15.06 15.51
C ASP A 82 21.01 14.82 14.24
N GLY A 83 20.78 13.72 13.52
CA GLY A 83 21.48 13.36 12.29
C GLY A 83 22.81 12.62 12.49
N LYS A 84 23.27 12.39 13.72
CA LYS A 84 24.47 11.60 13.98
C LYS A 84 24.15 10.09 13.88
N PRO A 85 25.07 9.27 13.36
CA PRO A 85 24.91 7.82 13.40
C PRO A 85 24.78 7.32 14.84
N PHE A 86 23.88 6.36 15.07
CA PHE A 86 23.85 5.66 16.35
C PHE A 86 25.15 4.86 16.56
N ARG A 87 25.64 4.84 17.81
CA ARG A 87 26.71 3.92 18.21
C ARG A 87 26.21 2.48 18.28
N GLU A 88 25.02 2.32 18.86
CA GLU A 88 24.21 1.10 18.94
C GLU A 88 22.74 1.51 18.83
N LEU A 89 21.88 0.60 18.40
CA LEU A 89 20.45 0.88 18.30
C LEU A 89 19.82 0.97 19.69
N PRO A 90 18.75 1.77 19.87
CA PRO A 90 17.94 1.70 21.08
C PRO A 90 17.34 0.32 21.22
N PRO A 91 17.06 -0.13 22.46
CA PRO A 91 16.36 -1.38 22.65
C PRO A 91 14.99 -1.34 21.96
N ILE A 92 14.44 -2.52 21.69
CA ILE A 92 13.08 -2.64 21.19
C ILE A 92 12.14 -2.33 22.36
N TRP A 93 11.61 -1.11 22.38
CA TRP A 93 10.70 -0.68 23.43
C TRP A 93 9.51 -1.63 23.54
N GLU A 94 9.10 -1.95 24.77
CA GLU A 94 8.00 -2.89 25.07
C GLU A 94 8.24 -4.35 24.62
N GLY A 95 9.38 -4.67 24.00
CA GLY A 95 9.74 -6.01 23.55
C GLY A 95 9.47 -6.28 22.06
N LEU A 96 10.14 -7.30 21.54
CA LEU A 96 10.10 -7.71 20.13
C LEU A 96 8.82 -8.48 19.79
N THR A 97 8.44 -9.41 20.66
CA THR A 97 7.22 -10.23 20.50
C THR A 97 5.98 -9.42 20.89
N ALA A 98 4.84 -9.67 20.23
CA ALA A 98 3.58 -9.05 20.63
C ALA A 98 3.20 -9.41 22.07
N LYS A 99 2.39 -8.54 22.69
CA LYS A 99 1.90 -8.76 24.05
C LYS A 99 1.11 -10.07 24.13
N GLY A 100 1.48 -10.94 25.07
CA GLY A 100 0.84 -12.24 25.29
C GLY A 100 1.45 -13.41 24.51
N VAL A 101 2.39 -13.16 23.61
CA VAL A 101 3.14 -14.21 22.89
C VAL A 101 4.19 -14.84 23.81
N THR A 102 4.34 -16.16 23.75
CA THR A 102 5.29 -16.94 24.56
C THR A 102 6.18 -17.81 23.67
N PRO A 103 7.51 -17.86 23.89
CA PRO A 103 8.25 -17.08 24.89
C PRO A 103 8.31 -15.59 24.51
N PRO A 104 8.23 -14.66 25.49
CA PRO A 104 8.41 -13.25 25.20
C PRO A 104 9.90 -12.97 24.91
N ILE A 105 10.16 -12.03 24.00
CA ILE A 105 11.47 -11.39 23.87
C ILE A 105 11.31 -9.95 24.37
N THR A 106 11.82 -9.70 25.57
CA THR A 106 11.62 -8.45 26.31
C THR A 106 12.54 -7.33 25.82
N GLN A 107 12.23 -6.09 26.20
CA GLN A 107 13.08 -4.93 25.89
C GLN A 107 14.53 -5.12 26.38
N ALA A 108 14.72 -5.66 27.60
CA ALA A 108 16.05 -5.88 28.18
C ALA A 108 16.91 -6.86 27.37
N GLU A 109 16.28 -7.85 26.71
CA GLU A 109 16.98 -8.82 25.86
C GLU A 109 17.42 -8.23 24.51
N THR A 110 16.98 -7.01 24.20
CA THR A 110 17.24 -6.33 22.92
C THR A 110 18.16 -5.11 23.07
N GLU A 111 18.78 -4.93 24.24
CA GLU A 111 19.79 -3.89 24.46
C GLU A 111 21.09 -4.17 23.68
N HIS A 112 21.85 -3.10 23.41
CA HIS A 112 23.17 -3.16 22.76
C HIS A 112 23.20 -3.78 21.35
N LEU A 113 22.08 -3.71 20.63
CA LEU A 113 22.03 -4.15 19.24
C LEU A 113 22.95 -3.27 18.37
N PRO A 114 23.83 -3.85 17.53
CA PRO A 114 24.67 -3.07 16.62
C PRO A 114 23.82 -2.23 15.66
N ASN A 115 24.31 -1.04 15.28
CA ASN A 115 23.65 -0.16 14.30
C ASN A 115 23.69 -0.75 12.88
N ARG A 116 22.85 -1.75 12.62
CA ARG A 116 22.66 -2.43 11.34
C ARG A 116 21.40 -3.31 11.40
N PRO A 117 20.86 -3.75 10.25
CA PRO A 117 19.83 -4.78 10.23
C PRO A 117 20.26 -6.08 10.93
N PHE A 118 19.28 -6.79 11.50
CA PHE A 118 19.47 -8.08 12.17
C PHE A 118 18.35 -9.06 11.80
N TYR A 119 18.64 -10.36 11.88
CA TYR A 119 17.68 -11.41 11.56
C TYR A 119 16.99 -11.90 12.83
N ALA A 120 15.66 -11.82 12.86
CA ALA A 120 14.85 -12.25 13.99
C ALA A 120 14.90 -13.78 14.21
N ASP A 121 15.09 -14.52 13.13
CA ASP A 121 15.22 -15.98 13.07
C ASP A 121 16.66 -16.50 13.17
N ASP A 122 17.65 -15.63 13.41
CA ASP A 122 19.05 -16.07 13.54
C ASP A 122 19.18 -17.08 14.72
N PRO A 123 19.67 -18.32 14.48
CA PRO A 123 19.91 -19.31 15.53
C PRO A 123 20.90 -18.87 16.60
N LYS A 124 21.72 -17.85 16.33
CA LYS A 124 22.65 -17.21 17.28
C LYS A 124 22.12 -15.90 17.86
N GLY A 125 20.98 -15.41 17.37
CA GLY A 125 20.26 -14.23 17.86
C GLY A 125 19.00 -14.61 18.63
N PHE A 126 17.86 -14.04 18.23
CA PHE A 126 16.57 -14.21 18.92
C PHE A 126 15.87 -15.55 18.64
N LYS A 127 16.27 -16.27 17.58
CA LYS A 127 15.77 -17.63 17.25
C LYS A 127 14.25 -17.73 17.10
N LEU A 128 13.61 -16.67 16.62
CA LEU A 128 12.17 -16.69 16.43
C LEU A 128 11.77 -17.60 15.27
N SER A 129 10.58 -18.18 15.37
CA SER A 129 9.94 -18.89 14.26
C SER A 129 9.05 -17.93 13.46
N TYR A 130 8.77 -18.27 12.20
CA TYR A 130 7.81 -17.50 11.38
C TYR A 130 6.39 -17.48 11.97
N GLY A 131 6.06 -18.46 12.81
CA GLY A 131 4.81 -18.52 13.58
C GLY A 131 4.80 -17.66 14.86
N THR A 132 5.82 -16.83 15.08
CA THR A 132 5.88 -15.90 16.21
C THR A 132 5.30 -14.55 15.80
N ILE A 133 4.23 -14.12 16.48
CA ILE A 133 3.66 -12.78 16.28
C ILE A 133 4.61 -11.75 16.91
N THR A 134 5.17 -10.87 16.08
CA THR A 134 5.98 -9.72 16.52
C THR A 134 5.09 -8.55 16.91
N ARG A 135 5.63 -7.59 17.66
CA ARG A 135 4.92 -6.34 17.97
C ARG A 135 4.61 -5.55 16.69
N ASP A 136 3.46 -4.87 16.66
CA ASP A 136 3.14 -3.89 15.62
C ASP A 136 4.02 -2.63 15.74
N LEU A 137 4.32 -2.00 14.61
CA LEU A 137 5.19 -0.83 14.51
C LEU A 137 4.40 0.33 13.89
N TRP A 138 4.76 1.57 14.17
CA TRP A 138 4.22 2.70 13.43
C TRP A 138 4.57 2.65 11.95
N HIS A 139 3.54 2.65 11.12
CA HIS A 139 3.58 2.74 9.67
C HIS A 139 2.71 3.93 9.20
N ARG A 140 3.02 5.13 9.70
CA ARG A 140 2.22 6.35 9.50
C ARG A 140 2.79 7.27 8.43
N PHE A 141 1.93 8.07 7.80
CA PHE A 141 2.24 8.87 6.60
C PHE A 141 3.47 9.79 6.74
N TYR A 142 3.51 10.64 7.77
CA TYR A 142 4.62 11.58 7.96
C TYR A 142 5.86 10.89 8.50
N GLN A 143 5.70 9.95 9.42
CA GLN A 143 6.80 9.16 9.95
C GLN A 143 7.52 8.45 8.81
N ASN A 144 6.81 7.80 7.90
CA ASN A 144 7.45 7.12 6.78
C ASN A 144 8.29 8.07 5.91
N GLN A 145 7.82 9.30 5.65
CA GLN A 145 8.61 10.33 4.96
C GLN A 145 9.86 10.73 5.77
N MET A 146 9.71 10.95 7.07
CA MET A 146 10.81 11.30 7.97
C MET A 146 11.84 10.17 8.11
N GLN A 147 11.40 8.91 8.04
CA GLN A 147 12.23 7.71 8.06
C GLN A 147 13.01 7.53 6.75
N ILE A 148 12.36 7.75 5.60
CA ILE A 148 12.95 7.75 4.26
C ILE A 148 13.98 8.89 4.12
N ASN A 149 13.72 10.03 4.75
CA ASN A 149 14.68 11.14 4.90
C ASN A 149 15.27 11.60 3.56
N GLY A 150 14.40 11.82 2.57
CA GLY A 150 14.78 12.24 1.22
C GLY A 150 15.45 11.15 0.37
N GLY A 151 15.25 9.88 0.72
CA GLY A 151 15.81 8.72 0.03
C GLY A 151 17.13 8.23 0.62
N ARG A 152 17.53 8.74 1.79
CA ARG A 152 18.69 8.20 2.52
C ARG A 152 18.35 6.91 3.28
N ASN A 153 17.07 6.72 3.61
CA ASN A 153 16.54 5.57 4.35
C ASN A 153 17.31 5.27 5.65
N ASP A 154 17.79 6.33 6.32
CA ASP A 154 18.70 6.26 7.47
C ASP A 154 18.09 6.80 8.77
N LYS A 155 16.77 7.02 8.81
CA LYS A 155 16.06 7.53 10.00
C LYS A 155 14.86 6.67 10.41
N PHE A 156 14.81 5.41 9.99
CA PHE A 156 13.74 4.48 10.38
C PHE A 156 13.66 4.36 11.90
N VAL A 157 14.81 4.17 12.57
CA VAL A 157 14.90 4.07 14.03
C VAL A 157 14.58 5.39 14.74
N ALA A 158 15.01 6.53 14.19
CA ALA A 158 14.81 7.83 14.83
C ALA A 158 13.33 8.22 15.00
N HIS A 159 12.48 7.79 14.05
CA HIS A 159 11.08 8.18 13.95
C HIS A 159 10.10 7.01 14.13
N ALA A 160 10.57 5.88 14.66
CA ALA A 160 9.74 4.74 15.04
C ALA A 160 9.26 4.82 16.51
N ASP A 161 8.24 4.03 16.82
CA ASP A 161 7.77 3.72 18.18
C ASP A 161 8.31 2.38 18.71
N SER A 162 9.04 1.64 17.88
CA SER A 162 9.43 0.25 18.10
C SER A 162 10.94 0.05 18.29
N GLY A 163 11.71 1.14 18.41
CA GLY A 163 13.14 1.10 18.64
C GLY A 163 13.87 0.37 17.50
N ALA A 164 14.70 -0.61 17.84
CA ALA A 164 15.42 -1.39 16.84
C ALA A 164 14.54 -2.32 15.98
N LEU A 165 13.28 -2.59 16.32
CA LEU A 165 12.46 -3.59 15.63
C LEU A 165 12.24 -3.25 14.14
N VAL A 166 12.21 -1.96 13.79
CA VAL A 166 12.16 -1.52 12.38
C VAL A 166 13.30 -2.08 11.54
N MET A 167 14.43 -2.45 12.16
CA MET A 167 15.62 -3.00 11.48
C MET A 167 15.63 -4.54 11.43
N SER A 168 14.54 -5.19 11.85
CA SER A 168 14.43 -6.64 11.81
C SER A 168 14.19 -7.17 10.39
N LEU A 169 14.82 -8.31 10.11
CA LEU A 169 14.73 -9.07 8.87
C LEU A 169 14.43 -10.54 9.20
N TRP A 170 14.02 -11.30 8.19
CA TRP A 170 13.82 -12.74 8.25
C TRP A 170 14.54 -13.41 7.09
N ASP A 171 15.03 -14.63 7.28
CA ASP A 171 15.48 -15.45 6.17
C ASP A 171 14.26 -16.08 5.48
N GLY A 172 13.75 -15.47 4.41
CA GLY A 172 12.56 -15.97 3.72
C GLY A 172 12.74 -17.30 2.96
N SER A 173 13.94 -17.88 2.90
CA SER A 173 14.25 -19.02 1.99
C SER A 173 13.43 -20.30 2.23
N LYS A 174 12.77 -20.40 3.37
CA LYS A 174 11.90 -21.52 3.77
C LYS A 174 10.40 -21.24 3.60
N LEU A 175 10.02 -20.00 3.27
CA LEU A 175 8.63 -19.60 3.05
C LEU A 175 8.09 -20.19 1.75
N ALA A 176 6.80 -20.49 1.71
CA ALA A 176 6.12 -21.03 0.54
C ALA A 176 6.04 -19.99 -0.60
N MET A 177 5.78 -18.73 -0.29
CA MET A 177 5.80 -17.65 -1.28
C MET A 177 7.20 -17.41 -1.85
N TRP A 178 8.26 -17.67 -1.09
CA TRP A 178 9.63 -17.65 -1.63
C TRP A 178 9.79 -18.70 -2.75
N LYS A 179 9.18 -19.89 -2.61
CA LYS A 179 9.20 -20.91 -3.67
C LYS A 179 8.39 -20.51 -4.89
N LEU A 180 7.31 -19.74 -4.71
CA LEU A 180 6.60 -19.12 -5.84
C LEU A 180 7.48 -18.08 -6.55
N ALA A 181 8.21 -17.25 -5.82
CA ALA A 181 9.17 -16.30 -6.38
C ALA A 181 10.31 -17.00 -7.15
N GLU A 182 10.83 -18.13 -6.65
CA GLU A 182 11.81 -18.96 -7.37
C GLU A 182 11.24 -19.55 -8.67
N LYS A 183 9.95 -19.89 -8.68
CA LYS A 183 9.25 -20.47 -9.84
C LYS A 183 8.88 -19.44 -10.90
N TYR A 184 8.52 -18.22 -10.49
CA TYR A 184 7.95 -17.18 -11.34
C TYR A 184 8.81 -15.92 -11.38
N VAL A 185 8.20 -14.75 -11.12
CA VAL A 185 8.87 -13.45 -11.13
C VAL A 185 8.77 -12.83 -9.75
N LEU A 186 9.92 -12.45 -9.20
CA LEU A 186 10.00 -11.52 -8.07
C LEU A 186 10.28 -10.12 -8.59
N ALA A 187 9.40 -9.15 -8.32
CA ALA A 187 9.67 -7.76 -8.61
C ALA A 187 10.41 -7.12 -7.42
N ASP A 188 11.66 -6.72 -7.62
CA ASP A 188 12.52 -6.20 -6.56
C ASP A 188 12.65 -4.67 -6.54
N ASN A 189 11.85 -3.98 -7.36
CA ASN A 189 11.68 -2.52 -7.36
C ASN A 189 10.18 -2.17 -7.37
N PHE A 190 9.39 -2.88 -6.57
CA PHE A 190 7.97 -2.62 -6.37
C PHE A 190 7.75 -1.83 -5.06
N PHE A 191 7.16 -0.65 -5.16
CA PHE A 191 6.98 0.30 -4.05
C PHE A 191 5.51 0.41 -3.64
N MET A 192 5.24 0.70 -2.38
CA MET A 192 3.88 1.00 -1.94
C MET A 192 3.38 2.30 -2.59
N GLY A 193 2.10 2.35 -2.94
CA GLY A 193 1.49 3.43 -3.72
C GLY A 193 1.59 4.81 -3.06
N ALA A 194 1.51 4.85 -1.74
CA ALA A 194 1.64 6.06 -0.93
C ALA A 194 2.45 5.82 0.35
N PHE A 195 3.01 6.88 0.93
CA PHE A 195 3.61 6.84 2.26
C PHE A 195 2.60 6.40 3.32
N GLY A 196 3.06 5.76 4.39
CA GLY A 196 2.21 5.37 5.52
C GLY A 196 1.42 4.08 5.31
N GLY A 197 0.30 3.99 6.01
CA GLY A 197 -0.29 2.70 6.39
C GLY A 197 -1.35 2.12 5.46
N SER A 198 -1.95 1.03 5.91
CA SER A 198 -2.84 0.18 5.13
C SER A 198 -4.02 0.91 4.54
N PHE A 199 -4.71 1.73 5.35
CA PHE A 199 -5.88 2.50 4.89
C PHE A 199 -5.57 3.25 3.60
N LEU A 200 -4.49 4.04 3.56
CA LEU A 200 -4.18 4.87 2.41
C LEU A 200 -3.74 4.02 1.21
N ASN A 201 -2.91 3.00 1.43
CA ASN A 201 -2.43 2.15 0.35
C ASN A 201 -3.55 1.30 -0.29
N HIS A 202 -4.60 0.95 0.45
CA HIS A 202 -5.80 0.34 -0.13
C HIS A 202 -6.60 1.31 -1.01
N GLN A 203 -6.65 2.61 -0.66
CA GLN A 203 -7.25 3.63 -1.53
C GLN A 203 -6.44 3.80 -2.81
N TRP A 204 -5.11 3.81 -2.70
CA TRP A 204 -4.22 3.86 -3.86
C TRP A 204 -4.36 2.65 -4.78
N LEU A 205 -4.69 1.47 -4.24
CA LEU A 205 -4.98 0.28 -5.04
C LEU A 205 -6.28 0.40 -5.84
N VAL A 206 -7.30 1.11 -5.36
CA VAL A 206 -8.62 1.16 -6.04
C VAL A 206 -8.91 2.45 -6.79
N CYS A 207 -8.29 3.58 -6.46
CA CYS A 207 -8.57 4.86 -7.15
C CYS A 207 -7.30 5.63 -7.55
N ALA A 208 -6.12 5.20 -7.10
CA ALA A 208 -4.88 5.99 -7.16
C ALA A 208 -5.06 7.40 -6.57
N CYS A 209 -5.88 7.54 -5.52
CA CYS A 209 -6.31 8.82 -4.98
C CYS A 209 -6.20 8.83 -3.45
N VAL A 210 -6.30 10.03 -2.88
CA VAL A 210 -6.31 10.23 -1.43
C VAL A 210 -7.68 10.73 -1.00
N PRO A 211 -8.37 10.07 -0.07
CA PRO A 211 -9.66 10.53 0.40
C PRO A 211 -9.61 11.91 1.03
N TYR A 212 -10.69 12.67 0.89
CA TYR A 212 -10.80 14.04 1.38
C TYR A 212 -11.90 14.17 2.43
N TYR A 213 -11.62 14.91 3.50
CA TYR A 213 -12.58 15.25 4.56
C TYR A 213 -12.92 16.75 4.48
N PRO A 214 -14.07 17.15 3.93
CA PRO A 214 -14.40 18.55 3.74
C PRO A 214 -14.61 19.27 5.08
N ARG A 215 -13.96 20.44 5.24
CA ARG A 215 -14.09 21.33 6.42
C ARG A 215 -13.77 20.61 7.73
N ALA A 216 -12.72 19.80 7.77
CA ALA A 216 -12.38 19.00 8.94
C ALA A 216 -12.13 19.85 10.20
N ASP A 217 -11.67 21.08 10.03
CA ASP A 217 -11.40 22.08 11.08
C ASP A 217 -12.64 22.59 11.85
N THR A 218 -13.82 22.37 11.29
CA THR A 218 -15.12 22.77 11.87
C THR A 218 -16.03 21.58 12.20
N ASN A 219 -15.50 20.36 12.08
CA ASN A 219 -16.22 19.10 12.23
C ASN A 219 -15.57 18.20 13.30
N PRO A 220 -16.19 17.05 13.66
CA PRO A 220 -15.65 16.14 14.68
C PRO A 220 -14.22 15.66 14.42
N ALA A 221 -13.78 15.64 13.16
CA ALA A 221 -12.43 15.24 12.77
C ALA A 221 -11.34 16.29 13.06
N LYS A 222 -11.68 17.48 13.57
CA LYS A 222 -10.70 18.54 13.90
C LYS A 222 -9.50 18.04 14.73
N PRO A 223 -9.68 17.21 15.79
CA PRO A 223 -8.55 16.72 16.58
C PRO A 223 -7.62 15.77 15.80
N SER A 224 -8.08 15.26 14.66
CA SER A 224 -7.32 14.37 13.78
C SER A 224 -6.50 15.11 12.73
N ILE A 225 -6.44 16.45 12.75
CA ILE A 225 -5.58 17.23 11.84
C ILE A 225 -4.15 17.25 12.39
N SER A 226 -3.20 16.80 11.57
CA SER A 226 -1.78 16.77 11.94
C SER A 226 -1.18 18.17 11.99
N VAL A 227 -0.22 18.37 12.88
CA VAL A 227 0.56 19.60 13.01
C VAL A 227 1.93 19.35 12.40
N VAL A 228 2.20 20.03 11.29
CA VAL A 228 3.42 19.87 10.50
C VAL A 228 4.19 21.17 10.41
N GLU A 229 5.49 21.04 10.19
CA GLU A 229 6.39 22.14 9.89
C GLU A 229 6.06 22.79 8.54
N ARG A 230 6.70 23.92 8.26
CA ARG A 230 6.48 24.68 7.01
C ARG A 230 6.82 23.92 5.73
N ASP A 231 7.60 22.85 5.83
CA ASP A 231 7.91 21.97 4.69
C ASP A 231 6.73 21.08 4.27
N GLY A 232 5.68 20.99 5.11
CA GLY A 232 4.48 20.21 4.86
C GLY A 232 4.65 18.69 4.97
N VAL A 233 5.84 18.20 5.33
CA VAL A 233 6.19 16.77 5.35
C VAL A 233 6.81 16.32 6.67
N THR A 234 7.24 17.25 7.51
CA THR A 234 7.81 16.97 8.83
C THR A 234 6.79 17.26 9.92
N LEU A 235 6.52 16.29 10.81
CA LEU A 235 5.69 16.54 12.00
C LEU A 235 6.37 17.49 12.98
N THR A 236 5.62 18.45 13.52
CA THR A 236 6.12 19.33 14.58
C THR A 236 6.35 18.53 15.85
N GLN A 237 7.58 18.57 16.38
CA GLN A 237 7.93 17.88 17.62
C GLN A 237 7.22 18.52 18.81
N ALA A 238 6.73 17.69 19.74
CA ALA A 238 6.21 18.17 21.01
C ALA A 238 7.35 18.67 21.90
N ALA A 239 7.10 19.69 22.73
CA ALA A 239 8.10 20.24 23.64
C ALA A 239 8.69 19.21 24.64
N ASN A 240 7.94 18.15 24.95
CA ASN A 240 8.35 17.05 25.84
C ASN A 240 8.78 15.78 25.07
N SER A 241 9.07 15.90 23.77
CA SER A 241 9.59 14.80 22.96
C SER A 241 11.02 14.45 23.39
N PRO A 242 11.38 13.16 23.53
CA PRO A 242 12.76 12.78 23.80
C PRO A 242 13.69 13.30 22.69
N ILE A 243 14.84 13.86 23.08
CA ILE A 243 15.79 14.46 22.13
C ILE A 243 16.44 13.37 21.26
N SER A 244 16.76 12.22 21.85
CA SER A 244 17.33 11.06 21.18
C SER A 244 16.34 9.89 21.11
N ALA A 245 16.42 9.08 20.06
CA ALA A 245 15.77 7.78 20.05
C ALA A 245 16.39 6.78 21.02
N MET A 246 17.51 7.10 21.69
CA MET A 246 17.98 6.31 22.84
C MET A 246 17.15 6.58 24.10
N ASP A 247 16.49 7.73 24.19
CA ASP A 247 15.76 8.18 25.37
C ASP A 247 14.26 7.83 25.33
N GLY A 248 13.75 7.38 24.18
CA GLY A 248 12.36 6.92 24.04
C GLY A 248 11.68 7.27 22.71
N ILE A 249 10.41 6.88 22.65
CA ILE A 249 9.48 7.08 21.54
C ILE A 249 9.30 8.58 21.26
N PRO A 250 9.39 9.05 20.00
CA PRO A 250 9.21 10.46 19.67
C PRO A 250 7.76 10.90 19.95
N LYS A 251 7.61 12.15 20.38
CA LYS A 251 6.30 12.80 20.59
C LYS A 251 6.15 13.99 19.64
N TYR A 252 4.94 14.17 19.11
CA TYR A 252 4.60 15.22 18.16
C TYR A 252 3.48 16.10 18.70
N ALA A 253 3.45 17.37 18.30
CA ALA A 253 2.43 18.33 18.70
C ALA A 253 1.03 17.92 18.20
N GLY A 254 0.98 17.24 17.05
CA GLY A 254 -0.22 16.58 16.56
C GLY A 254 0.12 15.63 15.42
N ASP A 255 -0.02 14.34 15.65
CA ASP A 255 0.08 13.29 14.63
C ASP A 255 -1.31 12.68 14.42
N GLY A 256 -2.03 13.25 13.46
CA GLY A 256 -3.42 12.94 13.20
C GLY A 256 -3.63 12.05 11.98
N ASN A 257 -4.89 11.81 11.64
CA ASN A 257 -5.25 11.03 10.45
C ASN A 257 -5.42 11.90 9.20
N LEU A 258 -5.52 13.21 9.39
CA LEU A 258 -5.71 14.18 8.34
C LEU A 258 -4.47 15.06 8.20
N THR A 259 -4.20 15.46 6.97
CA THR A 259 -3.29 16.56 6.63
C THR A 259 -3.90 17.91 7.03
N PRO A 260 -3.11 18.99 7.16
CA PRO A 260 -3.62 20.34 7.39
C PRO A 260 -4.63 20.82 6.34
N ASP A 261 -4.53 20.31 5.11
CA ASP A 261 -5.45 20.54 4.00
C ASP A 261 -6.50 19.42 3.84
N PHE A 262 -6.74 18.66 4.92
CA PHE A 262 -7.87 17.76 5.16
C PHE A 262 -7.95 16.47 4.32
N TYR A 263 -6.87 16.06 3.68
CA TYR A 263 -6.75 14.72 3.12
C TYR A 263 -6.49 13.68 4.20
N ALA A 264 -7.19 12.54 4.13
CA ALA A 264 -7.01 11.42 5.05
C ALA A 264 -5.83 10.56 4.64
N VAL A 265 -4.81 10.51 5.49
CA VAL A 265 -3.51 9.86 5.23
C VAL A 265 -3.15 8.77 6.24
N ASN A 266 -3.85 8.68 7.37
CA ASN A 266 -3.77 7.52 8.27
C ASN A 266 -5.19 6.96 8.52
N THR A 267 -5.28 5.83 9.22
CA THR A 267 -6.50 5.03 9.36
C THR A 267 -7.73 5.82 9.78
N MET A 268 -8.64 5.99 8.82
CA MET A 268 -10.03 6.42 9.04
C MET A 268 -10.96 5.21 8.86
N GLN A 269 -12.13 5.22 9.50
CA GLN A 269 -13.13 4.15 9.39
C GLN A 269 -14.15 4.46 8.28
N PRO A 270 -14.68 3.42 7.61
CA PRO A 270 -15.63 3.63 6.52
C PRO A 270 -16.94 4.26 7.04
N PRO A 271 -17.61 5.10 6.21
CA PRO A 271 -18.91 5.67 6.52
C PRO A 271 -20.03 4.64 6.62
N TYR A 272 -19.83 3.43 6.09
CA TYR A 272 -20.83 2.38 6.00
C TYR A 272 -20.42 1.14 6.79
N GLN A 273 -21.39 0.47 7.41
CA GLN A 273 -21.15 -0.83 8.04
C GLN A 273 -20.78 -1.89 6.99
N PRO A 274 -19.91 -2.86 7.30
CA PRO A 274 -19.18 -3.02 8.55
C PRO A 274 -18.08 -1.94 8.68
N SER A 275 -18.03 -1.29 9.84
CA SER A 275 -17.09 -0.21 10.16
C SER A 275 -16.54 -0.39 11.57
N GLY A 276 -15.32 0.10 11.82
CA GLY A 276 -14.76 0.13 13.17
C GLY A 276 -15.44 1.16 14.09
N ASN A 277 -16.34 1.97 13.54
CA ASN A 277 -17.19 2.88 14.31
C ASN A 277 -18.63 2.36 14.31
N ASP A 278 -19.21 2.22 15.50
CA ASP A 278 -20.61 1.84 15.65
C ASP A 278 -21.56 2.83 14.97
N PRO A 279 -22.76 2.38 14.56
CA PRO A 279 -23.83 3.29 14.17
C PRO A 279 -24.22 4.22 15.32
N ALA A 280 -24.66 5.43 14.97
CA ALA A 280 -25.25 6.33 15.96
C ALA A 280 -26.43 5.63 16.67
N LYS A 281 -26.62 5.91 17.97
CA LYS A 281 -27.64 5.27 18.81
C LYS A 281 -29.02 5.20 18.13
N ASP A 282 -29.45 6.34 17.59
CA ASP A 282 -30.74 6.55 16.92
C ASP A 282 -30.58 6.73 15.40
N GLY A 283 -29.41 6.39 14.84
CA GLY A 283 -29.11 6.47 13.40
C GLY A 283 -29.43 5.18 12.65
N ASP A 284 -29.36 5.27 11.33
CA ASP A 284 -29.44 4.11 10.44
C ASP A 284 -28.28 3.13 10.73
N LYS A 285 -28.63 1.86 11.00
CA LYS A 285 -27.67 0.81 11.34
C LYS A 285 -26.73 0.44 10.19
N ALA A 286 -27.04 0.85 8.97
CA ALA A 286 -26.16 0.65 7.82
C ALA A 286 -24.98 1.64 7.78
N TYR A 287 -24.97 2.69 8.61
CA TYR A 287 -23.98 3.76 8.59
C TYR A 287 -23.17 3.80 9.89
N ALA A 288 -21.91 4.19 9.81
CA ALA A 288 -21.09 4.54 10.97
C ALA A 288 -21.51 5.92 11.52
N ASP A 289 -21.38 6.13 12.84
CA ASP A 289 -21.70 7.43 13.43
C ASP A 289 -20.77 8.54 12.86
N PRO A 290 -21.29 9.53 12.11
CA PRO A 290 -20.49 10.62 11.55
C PRO A 290 -19.93 11.56 12.62
N LYS A 291 -20.38 11.45 13.88
CA LYS A 291 -19.86 12.23 15.01
C LYS A 291 -18.54 11.69 15.56
N ASN A 292 -18.13 10.48 15.19
CA ASN A 292 -16.82 9.96 15.53
C ASN A 292 -15.75 10.64 14.66
N ALA A 293 -14.69 11.16 15.28
CA ALA A 293 -13.62 11.87 14.60
C ALA A 293 -12.91 11.05 13.50
N THR A 294 -12.96 9.72 13.62
CA THR A 294 -12.37 8.76 12.69
C THR A 294 -13.31 8.29 11.58
N THR A 295 -14.61 8.62 11.61
CA THR A 295 -15.53 8.25 10.52
C THR A 295 -15.27 9.14 9.31
N LEU A 296 -14.79 8.56 8.21
CA LEU A 296 -14.61 9.30 6.97
C LEU A 296 -15.96 9.60 6.31
N VAL A 297 -16.07 10.73 5.62
CA VAL A 297 -17.24 11.00 4.79
C VAL A 297 -17.24 10.08 3.54
N PRO A 298 -18.40 9.79 2.93
CA PRO A 298 -18.46 9.15 1.64
C PRO A 298 -17.58 9.83 0.58
N GLN A 299 -16.74 9.04 -0.07
CA GLN A 299 -15.92 9.48 -1.19
C GLN A 299 -16.68 9.32 -2.50
N ILE A 300 -16.34 10.13 -3.50
CA ILE A 300 -17.05 10.19 -4.80
C ILE A 300 -16.11 10.09 -6.00
N GLU A 301 -14.80 9.99 -5.75
CA GLU A 301 -13.84 9.86 -6.83
C GLU A 301 -14.02 8.51 -7.55
N PRO A 302 -13.90 8.47 -8.89
CA PRO A 302 -13.99 7.22 -9.63
C PRO A 302 -12.94 6.21 -9.17
N THR A 303 -13.38 4.97 -8.93
CA THR A 303 -12.52 3.82 -8.66
C THR A 303 -12.26 3.03 -9.94
N ILE A 304 -11.27 2.14 -9.92
CA ILE A 304 -11.04 1.15 -10.96
C ILE A 304 -12.27 0.26 -11.16
N GLY A 305 -13.02 0.00 -10.08
CA GLY A 305 -14.28 -0.74 -10.11
C GLY A 305 -15.35 -0.01 -10.94
N ASP A 306 -15.52 1.30 -10.74
CA ASP A 306 -16.44 2.11 -11.54
C ASP A 306 -16.06 2.07 -13.03
N LEU A 307 -14.76 2.13 -13.34
CA LEU A 307 -14.26 2.08 -14.73
C LEU A 307 -14.45 0.70 -15.37
N LEU A 308 -14.27 -0.38 -14.62
CA LEU A 308 -14.52 -1.76 -15.07
C LEU A 308 -16.02 -1.96 -15.35
N SER A 309 -16.90 -1.55 -14.43
CA SER A 309 -18.35 -1.63 -14.61
C SER A 309 -18.81 -0.80 -15.82
N LEU A 310 -18.26 0.39 -16.03
CA LEU A 310 -18.55 1.23 -17.20
C LEU A 310 -18.22 0.53 -18.54
N LYS A 311 -17.23 -0.36 -18.54
CA LYS A 311 -16.79 -1.14 -19.70
C LYS A 311 -17.38 -2.56 -19.73
N HIS A 312 -18.30 -2.88 -18.84
CA HIS A 312 -18.91 -4.21 -18.69
C HIS A 312 -17.88 -5.33 -18.48
N VAL A 313 -16.76 -5.00 -17.84
CA VAL A 313 -15.77 -5.99 -17.41
C VAL A 313 -16.19 -6.50 -16.04
N THR A 314 -16.35 -7.82 -15.89
CA THR A 314 -16.78 -8.39 -14.61
C THR A 314 -15.66 -8.27 -13.59
N TRP A 315 -16.00 -7.84 -12.37
CA TRP A 315 -15.01 -7.69 -11.30
C TRP A 315 -15.61 -7.88 -9.91
N ALA A 316 -14.77 -8.17 -8.93
CA ALA A 316 -15.17 -8.19 -7.52
C ALA A 316 -13.98 -7.98 -6.58
N TRP A 317 -14.29 -7.49 -5.37
CA TRP A 317 -13.43 -7.55 -4.21
C TRP A 317 -13.92 -8.62 -3.24
N TYR A 318 -13.09 -9.63 -3.00
CA TYR A 318 -13.30 -10.68 -2.03
C TYR A 318 -12.62 -10.32 -0.70
N GLY A 319 -13.42 -9.97 0.30
CA GLY A 319 -12.93 -9.72 1.67
C GLY A 319 -12.98 -11.00 2.50
N GLY A 320 -11.84 -11.47 3.01
CA GLY A 320 -11.82 -12.58 3.97
C GLY A 320 -12.62 -12.23 5.23
N ALA A 321 -13.46 -13.15 5.70
CA ALA A 321 -14.37 -12.95 6.83
C ALA A 321 -15.37 -11.78 6.69
N TRP A 322 -15.72 -11.37 5.46
CA TRP A 322 -16.66 -10.27 5.23
C TRP A 322 -18.08 -10.62 5.69
N GLN A 323 -18.58 -11.82 5.38
CA GLN A 323 -19.91 -12.24 5.84
C GLN A 323 -19.93 -12.47 7.35
N ASP A 324 -18.85 -13.01 7.91
CA ASP A 324 -18.71 -13.25 9.36
C ASP A 324 -18.83 -11.94 10.16
N VAL A 325 -18.14 -10.87 9.74
CA VAL A 325 -18.25 -9.57 10.42
C VAL A 325 -19.63 -8.93 10.25
N LEU A 326 -20.33 -9.17 9.14
CA LEU A 326 -21.69 -8.68 8.94
C LEU A 326 -22.68 -9.37 9.88
N ASP A 327 -22.53 -10.69 10.09
CA ASP A 327 -23.45 -11.50 10.88
C ASP A 327 -23.17 -11.39 12.39
N HIS A 328 -21.91 -11.23 12.78
CA HIS A 328 -21.49 -11.39 14.17
C HIS A 328 -20.82 -10.14 14.77
N GLY A 329 -20.35 -9.23 13.91
CA GLY A 329 -19.41 -8.18 14.29
C GLY A 329 -18.03 -8.74 14.64
N ASN A 330 -17.05 -7.87 14.85
CA ASN A 330 -15.67 -8.27 15.11
C ASN A 330 -15.42 -8.54 16.61
N LYS A 331 -16.18 -9.48 17.19
CA LYS A 331 -16.22 -9.74 18.65
C LYS A 331 -15.11 -10.67 19.14
N SER A 332 -14.50 -11.44 18.24
CA SER A 332 -13.38 -12.34 18.51
C SER A 332 -12.09 -11.76 17.92
N PRO A 333 -10.92 -12.02 18.54
CA PRO A 333 -9.65 -11.61 17.96
C PRO A 333 -9.28 -12.40 16.70
N VAL A 334 -9.83 -13.62 16.56
CA VAL A 334 -9.62 -14.53 15.43
C VAL A 334 -10.92 -15.31 15.15
N PRO A 335 -11.38 -15.43 13.89
CA PRO A 335 -10.96 -14.61 12.75
C PRO A 335 -11.33 -13.14 13.01
N ASN A 336 -10.60 -12.20 12.43
CA ASN A 336 -10.98 -10.79 12.48
C ASN A 336 -11.03 -10.15 11.09
N PHE A 337 -12.02 -9.27 10.91
CA PHE A 337 -12.15 -8.45 9.71
C PHE A 337 -11.52 -7.08 9.93
N GLN A 338 -10.67 -6.66 9.00
CA GLN A 338 -10.02 -5.34 9.07
C GLN A 338 -10.84 -4.32 8.28
N TYR A 339 -11.68 -3.55 8.98
CA TYR A 339 -12.64 -2.61 8.37
C TYR A 339 -12.04 -1.66 7.34
N HIS A 340 -10.85 -1.16 7.62
CA HIS A 340 -10.14 -0.18 6.79
C HIS A 340 -9.38 -0.79 5.62
N HIS A 341 -9.37 -2.13 5.49
CA HIS A 341 -8.81 -2.86 4.36
C HIS A 341 -9.87 -3.18 3.29
N GLN A 342 -11.12 -2.73 3.46
CA GLN A 342 -12.15 -2.79 2.42
C GLN A 342 -12.34 -1.38 1.82
N PRO A 343 -11.51 -0.99 0.83
CA PRO A 343 -11.44 0.39 0.37
C PRO A 343 -12.71 0.85 -0.34
N LEU A 344 -13.45 -0.06 -0.98
CA LEU A 344 -14.66 0.28 -1.70
C LEU A 344 -15.83 0.64 -0.77
N ASN A 345 -15.78 0.21 0.50
CA ASN A 345 -16.77 0.57 1.53
C ASN A 345 -16.67 2.05 1.98
N TYR A 346 -15.80 2.85 1.34
CA TYR A 346 -15.69 4.29 1.54
C TYR A 346 -16.40 5.12 0.47
N TYR A 347 -16.81 4.52 -0.65
CA TYR A 347 -17.30 5.27 -1.82
C TYR A 347 -18.82 5.20 -1.95
N ALA A 348 -19.44 6.33 -2.33
CA ALA A 348 -20.89 6.43 -2.49
C ALA A 348 -21.47 5.42 -3.48
N SER A 349 -20.72 5.04 -4.53
CA SER A 349 -21.11 3.99 -5.48
C SER A 349 -21.40 2.64 -4.82
N PHE A 350 -20.81 2.35 -3.65
CA PHE A 350 -20.94 1.07 -2.94
C PHE A 350 -21.63 1.23 -1.57
N ALA A 351 -22.41 2.30 -1.40
CA ALA A 351 -23.23 2.50 -0.21
C ALA A 351 -24.20 1.32 0.00
N PRO A 352 -24.62 1.03 1.24
CA PRO A 352 -25.61 0.00 1.55
C PRO A 352 -26.87 0.14 0.68
N GLY A 353 -27.36 -0.99 0.15
CA GLY A 353 -28.55 -1.04 -0.71
C GLY A 353 -28.30 -0.76 -2.20
N THR A 354 -27.08 -0.35 -2.60
CA THR A 354 -26.73 -0.24 -4.02
C THR A 354 -26.53 -1.61 -4.66
N ALA A 355 -26.86 -1.73 -5.96
CA ALA A 355 -26.60 -2.96 -6.72
C ALA A 355 -25.09 -3.24 -6.83
N ALA A 356 -24.27 -2.20 -7.07
CA ALA A 356 -22.83 -2.31 -7.17
C ALA A 356 -22.18 -2.90 -5.91
N ARG A 357 -22.68 -2.55 -4.71
CA ARG A 357 -22.21 -3.17 -3.47
C ARG A 357 -22.48 -4.67 -3.43
N ALA A 358 -23.71 -5.08 -3.74
CA ALA A 358 -24.12 -6.49 -3.69
C ALA A 358 -23.41 -7.34 -4.76
N GLU A 359 -23.13 -6.76 -5.92
CA GLU A 359 -22.47 -7.45 -7.03
C GLU A 359 -20.95 -7.57 -6.83
N HIS A 360 -20.30 -6.55 -6.26
CA HIS A 360 -18.84 -6.45 -6.29
C HIS A 360 -18.15 -6.58 -4.92
N LEU A 361 -18.84 -6.39 -3.79
CA LEU A 361 -18.25 -6.62 -2.46
C LEU A 361 -18.66 -8.00 -1.95
N LEU A 362 -17.82 -8.98 -2.25
CA LEU A 362 -18.11 -10.40 -2.02
C LEU A 362 -17.36 -10.92 -0.80
N ASP A 363 -17.95 -11.94 -0.19
CA ASP A 363 -17.28 -12.68 0.89
C ASP A 363 -16.22 -13.62 0.32
N GLY A 364 -14.99 -13.47 0.82
CA GLY A 364 -13.92 -14.44 0.59
C GLY A 364 -14.12 -15.70 1.44
N GLY A 365 -14.95 -15.65 2.47
CA GLY A 365 -15.17 -16.71 3.43
C GLY A 365 -14.07 -16.76 4.50
N LEU A 366 -14.33 -17.53 5.56
CA LEU A 366 -13.31 -17.87 6.56
C LEU A 366 -12.21 -18.70 5.90
N ALA A 367 -10.96 -18.33 6.17
CA ALA A 367 -9.77 -18.87 5.52
C ALA A 367 -9.86 -18.89 3.98
N GLY A 368 -10.55 -17.91 3.37
CA GLY A 368 -10.65 -17.79 1.92
C GLY A 368 -11.52 -18.86 1.24
N LYS A 369 -12.30 -19.64 2.00
CA LYS A 369 -13.08 -20.78 1.49
C LYS A 369 -13.97 -20.45 0.28
N GLU A 370 -14.70 -19.33 0.31
CA GLU A 370 -15.61 -18.97 -0.79
C GLU A 370 -14.83 -18.45 -2.01
N PHE A 371 -13.71 -17.76 -1.79
CA PHE A 371 -12.82 -17.35 -2.86
C PHE A 371 -12.16 -18.56 -3.54
N ILE A 372 -11.60 -19.50 -2.76
CA ILE A 372 -11.03 -20.76 -3.26
C ILE A 372 -12.08 -21.57 -4.03
N LYS A 373 -13.32 -21.62 -3.53
CA LYS A 373 -14.40 -22.26 -4.27
C LYS A 373 -14.64 -21.60 -5.64
N ALA A 374 -14.65 -20.28 -5.72
CA ALA A 374 -14.82 -19.57 -6.99
C ALA A 374 -13.65 -19.84 -7.97
N ILE A 375 -12.43 -19.96 -7.44
CA ILE A 375 -11.23 -20.36 -8.19
C ILE A 375 -11.41 -21.76 -8.79
N ASP A 376 -11.77 -22.74 -7.96
CA ASP A 376 -11.89 -24.15 -8.34
C ASP A 376 -13.02 -24.39 -9.33
N ASP A 377 -14.15 -23.68 -9.16
CA ASP A 377 -15.29 -23.74 -10.08
C ASP A 377 -15.00 -23.04 -11.43
N GLY A 378 -13.89 -22.29 -11.56
CA GLY A 378 -13.58 -21.49 -12.75
C GLY A 378 -14.56 -20.33 -12.95
N LYS A 379 -15.00 -19.70 -11.86
CA LYS A 379 -16.05 -18.66 -11.83
C LYS A 379 -15.54 -17.30 -11.38
N LEU A 380 -14.23 -17.07 -11.37
CA LEU A 380 -13.69 -15.75 -11.06
C LEU A 380 -14.15 -14.72 -12.10
N PRO A 381 -14.53 -13.51 -11.69
CA PRO A 381 -14.65 -12.36 -12.57
C PRO A 381 -13.33 -12.09 -13.33
N GLN A 382 -13.40 -11.31 -14.42
CA GLN A 382 -12.21 -10.91 -15.18
C GLN A 382 -11.19 -10.16 -14.33
N VAL A 383 -11.62 -9.42 -13.31
CA VAL A 383 -10.73 -8.80 -12.32
C VAL A 383 -11.18 -9.13 -10.90
N SER A 384 -10.34 -9.83 -10.14
CA SER A 384 -10.62 -10.20 -8.76
C SER A 384 -9.56 -9.63 -7.83
N PHE A 385 -9.99 -8.89 -6.81
CA PHE A 385 -9.14 -8.50 -5.69
C PHE A 385 -9.44 -9.41 -4.51
N TYR A 386 -8.42 -9.87 -3.81
CA TYR A 386 -8.56 -10.71 -2.62
C TYR A 386 -7.74 -10.16 -1.47
N LYS A 387 -8.41 -9.93 -0.34
CA LYS A 387 -7.78 -9.54 0.93
C LYS A 387 -7.98 -10.68 1.94
N PRO A 388 -6.92 -11.38 2.37
CA PRO A 388 -7.02 -12.36 3.44
C PRO A 388 -7.64 -11.77 4.71
N GLN A 389 -8.30 -12.63 5.50
CA GLN A 389 -8.75 -12.27 6.85
C GLN A 389 -7.54 -11.89 7.73
N GLY A 390 -7.77 -11.18 8.83
CA GLY A 390 -6.68 -10.52 9.54
C GLY A 390 -5.60 -11.47 10.07
N ASP A 391 -5.93 -12.58 10.70
CA ASP A 391 -4.94 -13.56 11.18
C ASP A 391 -4.16 -14.29 10.05
N LEU A 392 -4.56 -14.12 8.79
CA LEU A 392 -3.94 -14.74 7.61
C LEU A 392 -3.33 -13.71 6.65
N ASN A 393 -3.18 -12.46 7.08
CA ASN A 393 -2.68 -11.37 6.22
C ASN A 393 -1.21 -11.00 6.45
N GLU A 394 -0.52 -11.61 7.44
CA GLU A 394 0.86 -11.34 7.87
C GLU A 394 1.11 -10.04 8.66
N HIS A 395 0.12 -9.22 8.97
CA HIS A 395 0.32 -7.98 9.74
C HIS A 395 0.97 -8.24 11.12
N SER A 396 2.06 -7.51 11.41
CA SER A 396 2.70 -7.59 12.73
C SER A 396 1.72 -7.19 13.85
N GLY A 397 1.80 -7.81 15.02
CA GLY A 397 0.97 -7.49 16.18
C GLY A 397 -0.27 -8.37 16.34
N TYR A 398 -0.84 -8.90 15.25
CA TYR A 398 -1.98 -9.82 15.33
C TYR A 398 -1.93 -11.02 14.37
N ALA A 399 -1.04 -11.04 13.39
CA ALA A 399 -0.79 -12.19 12.52
C ALA A 399 0.69 -12.58 12.53
N ASP A 400 0.95 -13.85 12.21
CA ASP A 400 2.30 -14.36 12.02
C ASP A 400 2.62 -14.55 10.53
N ILE A 401 3.91 -14.66 10.21
CA ILE A 401 4.37 -14.80 8.82
C ILE A 401 3.96 -16.15 8.25
N GLN A 402 4.05 -17.22 9.06
CA GLN A 402 3.87 -18.59 8.58
C GLN A 402 2.44 -18.85 8.11
N ALA A 403 1.44 -18.39 8.86
CA ALA A 403 0.04 -18.57 8.56
C ALA A 403 -0.36 -17.83 7.29
N GLY A 404 0.02 -16.56 7.16
CA GLY A 404 -0.27 -15.77 5.95
C GLY A 404 0.46 -16.29 4.70
N ASP A 405 1.75 -16.62 4.83
CA ASP A 405 2.55 -17.19 3.75
C ASP A 405 1.96 -18.51 3.23
N SER A 406 1.61 -19.42 4.15
CA SER A 406 1.01 -20.72 3.80
C SER A 406 -0.36 -20.55 3.16
N HIS A 407 -1.19 -19.63 3.69
CA HIS A 407 -2.53 -19.34 3.17
C HIS A 407 -2.48 -18.79 1.75
N ILE A 408 -1.64 -17.78 1.50
CA ILE A 408 -1.50 -17.19 0.16
C ILE A 408 -0.93 -18.20 -0.82
N ALA A 409 0.04 -19.01 -0.41
CA ALA A 409 0.58 -20.08 -1.26
C ALA A 409 -0.47 -21.14 -1.61
N ASP A 410 -1.36 -21.49 -0.68
CA ASP A 410 -2.48 -22.41 -0.94
C ASP A 410 -3.48 -21.84 -1.94
N VAL A 411 -3.89 -20.57 -1.77
CA VAL A 411 -4.74 -19.85 -2.74
C VAL A 411 -4.11 -19.87 -4.14
N VAL A 412 -2.80 -19.63 -4.24
CA VAL A 412 -2.08 -19.70 -5.53
C VAL A 412 -2.06 -21.12 -6.09
N ALA A 413 -1.89 -22.14 -5.25
CA ALA A 413 -1.93 -23.54 -5.69
C ALA A 413 -3.30 -23.94 -6.25
N HIS A 414 -4.39 -23.35 -5.76
CA HIS A 414 -5.72 -23.47 -6.34
C HIS A 414 -5.83 -22.71 -7.67
N LEU A 415 -5.32 -21.47 -7.75
CA LEU A 415 -5.31 -20.67 -8.98
C LEU A 415 -4.57 -21.37 -10.13
N GLU A 416 -3.45 -22.03 -9.84
CA GLU A 416 -2.68 -22.82 -10.83
C GLU A 416 -3.43 -24.03 -11.39
N LYS A 417 -4.46 -24.52 -10.68
CA LYS A 417 -5.32 -25.65 -11.08
C LYS A 417 -6.67 -25.21 -11.64
N SER A 418 -7.00 -23.93 -11.54
CA SER A 418 -8.26 -23.38 -12.01
C SER A 418 -8.46 -23.62 -13.51
N PRO A 419 -9.70 -23.87 -13.98
CA PRO A 419 -10.03 -23.87 -15.41
C PRO A 419 -9.63 -22.57 -16.13
N GLN A 420 -9.54 -21.45 -15.41
CA GLN A 420 -9.17 -20.13 -15.95
C GLN A 420 -7.65 -19.91 -16.02
N TRP A 421 -6.83 -20.80 -15.42
CA TRP A 421 -5.37 -20.65 -15.34
C TRP A 421 -4.68 -20.31 -16.67
N PRO A 422 -5.01 -20.93 -17.83
CA PRO A 422 -4.31 -20.69 -19.10
C PRO A 422 -4.25 -19.21 -19.56
N HIS A 423 -5.19 -18.38 -19.09
CA HIS A 423 -5.31 -16.96 -19.44
C HIS A 423 -5.28 -16.06 -18.19
N MET A 424 -4.57 -16.48 -17.14
CA MET A 424 -4.56 -15.77 -15.85
C MET A 424 -3.27 -15.01 -15.57
N LEU A 425 -3.40 -13.82 -14.97
CA LEU A 425 -2.34 -13.09 -14.29
C LEU A 425 -2.69 -13.00 -12.81
N VAL A 426 -1.77 -13.41 -11.93
CA VAL A 426 -1.89 -13.25 -10.49
C VAL A 426 -0.78 -12.33 -10.00
N VAL A 427 -1.16 -11.29 -9.25
CA VAL A 427 -0.24 -10.34 -8.61
C VAL A 427 -0.38 -10.54 -7.11
N ILE A 428 0.70 -10.94 -6.45
CA ILE A 428 0.77 -11.05 -5.00
C ILE A 428 1.65 -9.91 -4.52
N THR A 429 1.13 -9.05 -3.65
CA THR A 429 1.93 -7.97 -3.05
C THR A 429 1.42 -7.68 -1.65
N HIS A 430 2.23 -6.97 -0.89
CA HIS A 430 1.81 -6.34 0.35
C HIS A 430 1.17 -4.98 0.04
N ASP A 431 0.50 -4.40 1.01
CA ASP A 431 -0.08 -3.08 0.91
C ASP A 431 0.93 -1.97 1.20
N GLU A 432 1.72 -2.15 2.25
CA GLU A 432 2.74 -1.23 2.73
C GLU A 432 3.84 -1.97 3.54
N ASN A 433 4.82 -1.22 4.05
CA ASN A 433 6.06 -1.77 4.61
C ASN A 433 6.01 -2.15 6.09
N GLY A 434 4.97 -1.80 6.83
CA GLY A 434 4.78 -2.12 8.25
C GLY A 434 5.69 -1.33 9.16
N GLY A 435 6.25 -0.21 8.68
CA GLY A 435 7.28 0.54 9.40
C GLY A 435 8.66 -0.13 9.36
N LEU A 436 8.77 -1.30 8.71
CA LEU A 436 10.00 -2.05 8.57
C LEU A 436 10.92 -1.37 7.54
N TRP A 437 12.20 -1.35 7.84
CA TRP A 437 13.23 -0.73 7.02
C TRP A 437 13.39 -1.45 5.67
N ASP A 438 13.68 -0.66 4.63
CA ASP A 438 14.20 -1.13 3.36
C ASP A 438 15.31 -0.20 2.89
N HIS A 439 16.36 -0.76 2.30
CA HIS A 439 17.53 0.03 1.90
C HIS A 439 17.34 0.83 0.62
N VAL A 440 16.34 0.51 -0.19
CA VAL A 440 16.13 1.14 -1.51
C VAL A 440 15.26 2.38 -1.36
N ALA A 441 15.81 3.51 -1.79
CA ALA A 441 15.07 4.76 -1.85
C ALA A 441 13.90 4.64 -2.83
N PRO A 442 12.70 5.09 -2.47
CA PRO A 442 11.59 5.10 -3.41
C PRO A 442 11.80 6.11 -4.55
N PRO A 443 11.15 5.89 -5.71
CA PRO A 443 11.00 6.90 -6.75
C PRO A 443 10.44 8.20 -6.16
N LYS A 444 10.87 9.34 -6.71
CA LYS A 444 10.35 10.65 -6.33
C LYS A 444 9.11 10.94 -7.17
N GLY A 445 7.94 10.65 -6.60
CA GLY A 445 6.65 10.93 -7.23
C GLY A 445 6.01 12.21 -6.71
N ASP A 446 4.69 12.18 -6.60
CA ASP A 446 3.90 13.27 -6.04
C ASP A 446 4.04 13.33 -4.51
N ARG A 447 3.35 14.28 -3.86
CA ARG A 447 3.42 14.44 -2.40
C ARG A 447 2.89 13.24 -1.60
N TRP A 448 2.25 12.27 -2.24
CA TRP A 448 1.67 11.12 -1.59
C TRP A 448 2.58 9.90 -1.59
N GLY A 449 3.50 9.81 -2.55
CA GLY A 449 4.41 8.65 -2.69
C GLY A 449 5.08 8.59 -4.07
N PRO A 450 5.62 7.42 -4.47
CA PRO A 450 5.59 6.13 -3.77
C PRO A 450 6.30 6.15 -2.41
N GLY A 451 5.91 5.22 -1.53
CA GLY A 451 6.56 4.98 -0.25
C GLY A 451 7.62 3.87 -0.31
N SER A 452 7.99 3.32 0.85
CA SER A 452 8.96 2.22 0.98
C SER A 452 8.71 1.03 0.02
N ARG A 453 9.78 0.31 -0.32
CA ARG A 453 9.70 -0.88 -1.16
C ARG A 453 9.03 -2.05 -0.43
N ILE A 454 8.20 -2.79 -1.14
CA ILE A 454 7.42 -3.93 -0.63
C ILE A 454 7.59 -5.17 -1.54
N PRO A 455 7.33 -6.39 -1.03
CA PRO A 455 7.37 -7.59 -1.86
C PRO A 455 6.28 -7.58 -2.94
N ALA A 456 6.64 -8.02 -4.15
CA ALA A 456 5.67 -8.34 -5.19
C ALA A 456 6.11 -9.56 -6.02
N ILE A 457 5.21 -10.52 -6.19
CA ILE A 457 5.41 -11.73 -6.99
C ILE A 457 4.37 -11.75 -8.12
N ILE A 458 4.84 -11.92 -9.36
CA ILE A 458 3.99 -12.00 -10.54
C ILE A 458 3.92 -13.45 -11.02
N VAL A 459 2.73 -14.03 -10.98
CA VAL A 459 2.47 -15.46 -11.26
C VAL A 459 1.52 -15.56 -12.46
N SER A 460 1.90 -16.33 -13.48
CA SER A 460 1.10 -16.51 -14.70
C SER A 460 1.67 -17.63 -15.58
N PRO A 461 0.87 -18.30 -16.44
CA PRO A 461 1.42 -19.13 -17.52
C PRO A 461 2.37 -18.35 -18.45
N TYR A 462 2.17 -17.03 -18.55
CA TYR A 462 2.97 -16.11 -19.37
C TYR A 462 4.09 -15.42 -18.59
N ALA A 463 4.18 -15.60 -17.28
CA ALA A 463 5.26 -15.02 -16.50
C ALA A 463 6.61 -15.63 -16.91
N ARG A 464 7.64 -14.78 -16.96
CA ARG A 464 9.03 -15.24 -16.99
C ARG A 464 9.25 -16.17 -15.79
N ARG A 465 10.12 -17.17 -15.95
CA ARG A 465 10.36 -18.20 -14.93
C ARG A 465 11.71 -17.96 -14.26
N GLY A 466 11.76 -18.04 -12.93
CA GLY A 466 12.96 -17.80 -12.13
C GLY A 466 13.60 -16.44 -12.43
N TYR A 467 12.77 -15.40 -12.61
CA TYR A 467 13.22 -14.09 -13.04
C TYR A 467 13.07 -13.06 -11.93
N VAL A 468 14.04 -12.15 -11.80
CA VAL A 468 13.92 -10.98 -10.95
C VAL A 468 13.70 -9.76 -11.83
N ASP A 469 12.57 -9.09 -11.66
CA ASP A 469 12.23 -7.87 -12.39
C ASP A 469 12.68 -6.63 -11.64
N HIS A 470 13.55 -5.86 -12.28
CA HIS A 470 14.14 -4.63 -11.74
C HIS A 470 13.40 -3.36 -12.21
N THR A 471 12.30 -3.51 -12.94
CA THR A 471 11.50 -2.37 -13.43
C THR A 471 10.90 -1.62 -12.24
N PRO A 472 11.12 -0.29 -12.10
CA PRO A 472 10.48 0.50 -11.06
C PRO A 472 8.96 0.44 -11.21
N MET A 473 8.27 -0.01 -10.19
CA MET A 473 6.81 -0.15 -10.15
C MET A 473 6.30 0.30 -8.79
N ASP A 474 5.04 0.68 -8.72
CA ASP A 474 4.33 0.86 -7.45
C ASP A 474 2.97 0.16 -7.48
N THR A 475 2.21 0.22 -6.39
CA THR A 475 0.83 -0.32 -6.33
C THR A 475 -0.03 0.10 -7.54
N THR A 476 0.16 1.31 -8.08
CA THR A 476 -0.61 1.79 -9.25
C THR A 476 -0.17 1.18 -10.58
N SER A 477 0.91 0.40 -10.61
CA SER A 477 1.32 -0.41 -11.76
C SER A 477 0.32 -1.54 -12.04
N ILE A 478 -0.36 -2.03 -11.00
CA ILE A 478 -1.49 -2.98 -11.13
C ILE A 478 -2.65 -2.31 -11.89
N LEU A 479 -2.97 -1.08 -11.51
CA LEU A 479 -4.01 -0.28 -12.16
C LEU A 479 -3.65 0.08 -13.61
N ARG A 480 -2.37 0.36 -13.91
CA ARG A 480 -1.90 0.54 -15.29
C ARG A 480 -2.12 -0.71 -16.13
N PHE A 481 -1.78 -1.88 -15.59
CA PHE A 481 -2.02 -3.14 -16.29
C PHE A 481 -3.50 -3.34 -16.60
N ILE A 482 -4.37 -3.24 -15.59
CA ILE A 482 -5.83 -3.41 -15.74
C ILE A 482 -6.41 -2.41 -16.75
N THR A 483 -6.03 -1.13 -16.62
CA THR A 483 -6.48 -0.05 -17.52
C THR A 483 -6.11 -0.35 -18.97
N ARG A 484 -4.86 -0.75 -19.22
CA ARG A 484 -4.38 -1.09 -20.56
C ARG A 484 -5.02 -2.37 -21.09
N ARG A 485 -5.15 -3.40 -20.26
CA ARG A 485 -5.70 -4.69 -20.64
C ARG A 485 -7.16 -4.59 -21.08
N PHE A 486 -7.95 -3.77 -20.40
CA PHE A 486 -9.38 -3.65 -20.62
C PHE A 486 -9.80 -2.34 -21.30
N GLU A 487 -8.83 -1.58 -21.82
CA GLU A 487 -9.06 -0.30 -22.53
C GLU A 487 -9.91 0.69 -21.73
N LEU A 488 -9.61 0.79 -20.43
CA LEU A 488 -10.27 1.72 -19.51
C LEU A 488 -9.67 3.13 -19.66
N PRO A 489 -10.40 4.18 -19.29
CA PRO A 489 -9.81 5.49 -19.05
C PRO A 489 -8.71 5.45 -17.97
N THR A 490 -7.66 6.26 -18.11
CA THR A 490 -6.63 6.36 -17.07
C THR A 490 -7.16 7.14 -15.86
N LEU A 491 -6.99 6.58 -14.66
CA LEU A 491 -7.33 7.26 -13.42
C LEU A 491 -6.51 8.56 -13.26
N HIS A 492 -7.15 9.61 -12.73
CA HIS A 492 -6.51 10.93 -12.60
C HIS A 492 -5.20 10.86 -11.80
N GLY A 493 -5.19 10.11 -10.69
CA GLY A 493 -4.01 9.98 -9.85
C GLY A 493 -2.81 9.31 -10.54
N ILE A 494 -3.04 8.40 -11.48
CA ILE A 494 -1.98 7.82 -12.32
C ILE A 494 -1.36 8.91 -13.18
N THR A 495 -2.19 9.77 -13.78
CA THR A 495 -1.72 10.89 -14.62
C THR A 495 -0.88 11.88 -13.80
N VAL A 496 -1.32 12.21 -12.58
CA VAL A 496 -0.58 13.10 -11.67
C VAL A 496 0.75 12.46 -11.24
N ARG A 497 0.72 11.18 -10.87
CA ARG A 497 1.92 10.40 -10.48
C ARG A 497 2.95 10.37 -11.61
N ASP A 498 2.53 10.06 -12.83
CA ASP A 498 3.43 10.00 -14.00
C ASP A 498 4.04 11.37 -14.31
N ALA A 499 3.25 12.44 -14.24
CA ALA A 499 3.75 13.80 -14.41
C ALA A 499 4.78 14.19 -13.34
N ALA A 500 4.56 13.81 -12.08
CA ALA A 500 5.49 14.09 -10.98
C ALA A 500 6.81 13.31 -11.14
N ILE A 501 6.74 12.02 -11.46
CA ILE A 501 7.92 11.17 -11.75
C ILE A 501 8.74 11.78 -12.90
N ALA A 502 8.08 12.21 -13.97
CA ALA A 502 8.73 12.87 -15.11
C ALA A 502 9.35 14.22 -14.74
N ALA A 503 8.67 15.03 -13.92
CA ALA A 503 9.20 16.32 -13.43
C ALA A 503 10.46 16.16 -12.57
N HIS A 504 10.61 15.00 -11.90
CA HIS A 504 11.83 14.62 -11.19
C HIS A 504 12.91 13.96 -12.07
N GLY A 505 12.70 13.90 -13.39
CA GLY A 505 13.64 13.30 -14.34
C GLY A 505 13.81 11.79 -14.18
N GLN A 506 12.84 11.12 -13.55
CA GLN A 506 12.87 9.69 -13.32
C GLN A 506 12.24 8.92 -14.49
N LYS A 507 12.60 7.64 -14.61
CA LYS A 507 12.00 6.74 -15.59
C LYS A 507 10.51 6.53 -15.24
N PRO A 508 9.62 6.42 -16.25
CA PRO A 508 8.24 6.01 -16.02
C PRO A 508 8.17 4.72 -15.22
N LEU A 509 7.16 4.63 -14.35
CA LEU A 509 6.85 3.41 -13.63
C LEU A 509 6.31 2.36 -14.61
N GLY A 510 6.64 1.09 -14.35
CA GLY A 510 6.19 -0.05 -15.13
C GLY A 510 4.70 -0.36 -14.91
N ASP A 511 4.24 -1.41 -15.59
CA ASP A 511 2.85 -1.86 -15.57
C ASP A 511 2.75 -3.38 -15.58
N LEU A 512 3.73 -4.06 -14.97
CA LEU A 512 3.83 -5.53 -14.89
C LEU A 512 4.16 -6.24 -16.21
N THR A 513 4.12 -5.58 -17.37
CA THR A 513 4.37 -6.26 -18.65
C THR A 513 5.81 -6.74 -18.83
N SER A 514 6.77 -6.13 -18.14
CA SER A 514 8.17 -6.58 -18.07
C SER A 514 8.32 -7.99 -17.49
N ALA A 515 7.39 -8.41 -16.63
CA ALA A 515 7.36 -9.74 -16.03
C ALA A 515 6.83 -10.84 -16.98
N LEU A 516 6.26 -10.47 -18.13
CA LEU A 516 5.52 -11.39 -19.01
C LEU A 516 6.21 -11.64 -20.35
N VAL A 517 5.95 -12.82 -20.92
CA VAL A 517 6.32 -13.23 -22.28
C VAL A 517 5.03 -13.44 -23.08
N LEU A 518 4.55 -12.36 -23.71
CA LEU A 518 3.23 -12.28 -24.38
C LEU A 518 3.30 -12.50 -25.91
N LYS A 519 4.33 -13.20 -26.41
CA LYS A 519 4.48 -13.51 -27.84
C LYS A 519 4.50 -15.02 -28.06
N GLY A 520 3.57 -15.52 -28.89
CA GLY A 520 3.60 -16.82 -29.55
C GLY A 520 3.77 -18.04 -28.63
N LYS A 521 2.65 -18.65 -28.25
CA LYS A 521 2.58 -20.11 -28.10
C LYS A 521 1.70 -20.67 -29.20
#